data_AF-A0A442GKF4-F1
#
_entry.id   AF-A0A442GKF4-F1
#
_cell.length_a   1.000
_cell.length_b   1.000
_cell.length_c   1.000
_cell.angle_alpha   90.00
_cell.angle_beta   90.00
_cell.angle_gamma   90.00
#
_symmetry.space_group_name_H-M   'P 1'
#
loop_
_entity.id
_entity.type
_entity.pdbx_description
1 polymer ?
#
loop_
_entity_poly.entity_id
_entity_poly.type
_entity_poly.pdbx_seq_one_letter_code
_entity_poly.pdbx_strand_id
1 'polypeptide(L)'
;MFLKADGTEVWLRTSTKLPYLSLAGGIETSEDYATIRPRLCQAYELLSGIASDDAFLVQEFAASGALVFCAKPDKTCALLLLGKFDRRRERRKRFDVLENLVEVIENTIDGIGRQAGATIRFDFIQPDLAMRVG
;
A
#
# COMPACT_ATOMS: atom_id res chain seq x y z
N MET A 1 8.50 -15.62 5.97
CA MET A 1 7.74 -15.26 4.75
C MET A 1 6.27 -15.26 5.13
N PHE A 2 5.55 -14.16 4.94
CA PHE A 2 4.11 -14.09 5.22
C PHE A 2 3.39 -14.44 3.94
N LEU A 3 2.47 -15.40 4.04
CA LEU A 3 1.79 -15.95 2.87
C LEU A 3 0.28 -15.68 2.97
N LYS A 4 -0.33 -15.48 1.80
CA LYS A 4 -1.77 -15.61 1.60
C LYS A 4 -2.21 -17.03 1.96
N ALA A 5 -3.52 -17.23 2.07
CA ALA A 5 -4.10 -18.56 2.30
C ALA A 5 -3.75 -19.58 1.20
N ASP A 6 -3.43 -19.12 -0.01
CA ASP A 6 -3.03 -19.93 -1.16
C ASP A 6 -1.50 -20.18 -1.25
N GLY A 7 -0.71 -19.70 -0.28
CA GLY A 7 0.73 -19.88 -0.24
C GLY A 7 1.56 -18.86 -1.04
N THR A 8 0.93 -17.83 -1.62
CA THR A 8 1.65 -16.71 -2.28
C THR A 8 2.10 -15.64 -1.28
N GLU A 9 3.13 -14.85 -1.60
CA GLU A 9 3.61 -13.78 -0.70
C GLU A 9 2.59 -12.65 -0.50
N VAL A 10 2.50 -12.14 0.73
CA VAL A 10 1.83 -10.87 1.03
C VAL A 10 2.82 -9.76 1.33
N TRP A 11 2.43 -8.54 0.96
CA TRP A 11 3.19 -7.32 1.24
C TRP A 11 3.25 -6.96 2.73
N LEU A 12 2.22 -7.32 3.50
CA LEU A 12 2.11 -6.92 4.90
C LEU A 12 2.64 -7.99 5.88
N ARG A 13 3.53 -7.58 6.78
CA ARG A 13 4.00 -8.33 7.95
C ARG A 13 3.24 -7.86 9.20
N THR A 14 2.36 -8.70 9.72
CA THR A 14 1.58 -8.40 10.93
C THR A 14 1.53 -9.60 11.87
N SER A 15 1.53 -9.33 13.19
CA SER A 15 1.33 -10.34 14.24
C SER A 15 -0.15 -10.70 14.44
N THR A 16 -1.06 -9.95 13.82
CA THR A 16 -2.52 -10.11 13.94
C THR A 16 -3.17 -10.23 12.56
N LYS A 17 -4.26 -10.99 12.45
CA LYS A 17 -5.03 -11.06 11.19
C LYS A 17 -5.63 -9.70 10.88
N LEU A 18 -5.16 -9.08 9.80
CA LEU A 18 -5.61 -7.76 9.36
C LEU A 18 -6.07 -7.86 7.89
N PRO A 19 -7.36 -7.61 7.58
CA PRO A 19 -7.80 -7.44 6.21
C PRO A 19 -7.33 -6.08 5.67
N TYR A 20 -6.90 -6.04 4.41
CA TYR A 20 -6.52 -4.81 3.73
C TYR A 20 -6.81 -4.92 2.23
N LEU A 21 -6.87 -3.78 1.54
CA LEU A 21 -6.85 -3.77 0.08
C LEU A 21 -5.42 -3.57 -0.39
N SER A 22 -4.99 -4.36 -1.36
CA SER A 22 -3.69 -4.24 -2.00
C SER A 22 -3.89 -3.84 -3.46
N LEU A 23 -3.19 -2.79 -3.89
CA LEU A 23 -3.02 -2.46 -5.29
C LEU A 23 -1.59 -2.82 -5.65
N ALA A 24 -1.40 -3.87 -6.46
CA ALA A 24 -0.07 -4.28 -6.90
C ALA A 24 0.33 -3.55 -8.17
N GLY A 25 1.63 -3.28 -8.31
CA GLY A 25 2.14 -2.46 -9.39
C GLY A 25 3.66 -2.48 -9.54
N GLY A 26 4.16 -1.54 -10.34
CA GLY A 26 5.59 -1.35 -10.59
C GLY A 26 5.99 0.11 -10.65
N ILE A 27 7.27 0.36 -10.33
CA ILE A 27 7.93 1.66 -10.45
C ILE A 27 8.65 1.70 -11.80
N GLU A 28 8.09 2.44 -12.75
CA GLU A 28 8.65 2.59 -14.10
C GLU A 28 9.64 3.76 -14.15
N THR A 29 10.92 3.41 -14.21
CA THR A 29 12.04 4.33 -14.42
C THR A 29 13.29 3.57 -14.85
N SER A 30 14.22 4.27 -15.52
CA SER A 30 15.56 3.75 -15.84
C SER A 30 16.49 3.73 -14.62
N GLU A 31 16.15 4.45 -13.55
CA GLU A 31 16.92 4.45 -12.31
C GLU A 31 16.77 3.12 -11.54
N ASP A 32 17.82 2.76 -10.80
CA ASP A 32 17.78 1.65 -9.86
C ASP A 32 17.06 2.05 -8.57
N TYR A 33 16.43 1.08 -7.91
CA TYR A 33 15.70 1.35 -6.66
C TYR A 33 16.59 1.95 -5.56
N ALA A 34 17.89 1.64 -5.55
CA ALA A 34 18.86 2.25 -4.63
C ALA A 34 18.97 3.78 -4.76
N THR A 35 18.66 4.33 -5.95
CA THR A 35 18.61 5.78 -6.22
C THR A 35 17.24 6.37 -5.87
N ILE A 36 16.17 5.59 -5.98
CA ILE A 36 14.79 6.01 -5.70
C ILE A 36 14.53 6.06 -4.18
N ARG A 37 14.99 5.02 -3.46
CA ARG A 37 14.72 4.81 -2.04
C ARG A 37 15.06 6.02 -1.16
N PRO A 38 16.22 6.69 -1.30
CA PRO A 38 16.53 7.88 -0.50
C PRO A 38 15.51 9.01 -0.67
N ARG A 39 14.95 9.20 -1.87
CA ARG A 39 13.93 10.22 -2.14
C ARG A 39 12.63 9.88 -1.43
N LEU A 40 12.23 8.61 -1.47
CA LEU A 40 11.07 8.13 -0.73
C LEU A 40 11.25 8.26 0.79
N CYS A 41 12.43 7.95 1.32
CA CYS A 41 12.75 8.17 2.74
C CYS A 41 12.76 9.66 3.16
N GLN A 42 13.00 10.58 2.23
CA GLN A 42 12.91 12.02 2.51
C GLN A 42 11.45 12.50 2.55
N ALA A 43 10.60 11.93 1.71
CA ALA A 43 9.19 12.33 1.59
C ALA A 43 8.27 11.64 2.59
N TYR A 44 8.58 10.41 2.98
CA TYR A 44 7.69 9.54 3.75
C TYR A 44 8.42 8.84 4.90
N GLU A 45 7.67 8.58 5.97
CA GLU A 45 8.16 7.80 7.09
C GLU A 45 8.34 6.33 6.68
N LEU A 46 9.56 5.80 6.86
CA LEU A 46 9.85 4.38 6.66
C LEU A 46 9.37 3.57 7.87
N LEU A 47 8.38 2.73 7.65
CA LEU A 47 7.80 1.83 8.61
C LEU A 47 8.61 0.53 8.71
N SER A 48 9.13 0.23 9.89
CA SER A 48 9.91 -0.99 10.12
C SER A 48 9.03 -2.19 10.50
N GLY A 49 9.35 -3.36 9.95
CA GLY A 49 8.74 -4.63 10.34
C GLY A 49 7.31 -4.86 9.85
N ILE A 50 6.80 -4.02 8.94
CA ILE A 50 5.43 -4.10 8.41
C ILE A 50 5.37 -4.59 6.96
N ALA A 51 6.51 -4.68 6.27
CA ALA A 51 6.65 -5.35 4.97
C ALA A 51 7.90 -6.24 4.93
N SER A 52 8.03 -7.04 3.88
CA SER A 52 9.23 -7.85 3.63
C SER A 52 10.46 -7.00 3.30
N ASP A 53 10.25 -5.88 2.61
CA ASP A 53 11.27 -4.90 2.24
C ASP A 53 10.88 -3.52 2.80
N ASP A 54 10.85 -2.46 1.97
CA ASP A 54 10.49 -1.13 2.43
C ASP A 54 8.96 -0.94 2.47
N ALA A 55 8.50 -0.25 3.51
CA ALA A 55 7.13 0.22 3.67
C ALA A 55 7.14 1.68 4.09
N PHE A 56 6.42 2.53 3.37
CA PHE A 56 6.37 3.97 3.58
C PHE A 56 4.96 4.37 3.99
N LEU A 57 4.82 5.09 5.10
CA LEU A 57 3.55 5.70 5.49
C LEU A 57 3.28 6.91 4.61
N VAL A 58 2.24 6.83 3.78
CA VAL A 58 1.91 7.90 2.84
C VAL A 58 0.81 8.79 3.39
N GLN A 59 -0.17 8.21 4.08
CA GLN A 59 -1.26 8.95 4.68
C GLN A 59 -1.89 8.20 5.86
N GLU A 60 -2.20 8.91 6.94
CA GLU A 60 -3.06 8.42 8.01
C GLU A 60 -4.47 9.00 7.91
N PHE A 61 -5.47 8.19 8.25
CA PHE A 61 -6.87 8.61 8.35
C PHE A 61 -7.31 8.66 9.81
N ALA A 62 -8.00 9.74 10.19
CA ALA A 62 -8.44 10.03 11.56
C ALA A 62 -9.31 8.93 12.23
N ALA A 63 -9.88 8.00 11.45
CA ALA A 63 -10.77 6.93 11.91
C ALA A 63 -10.14 5.53 11.86
N SER A 64 -8.83 5.40 12.07
CA SER A 64 -8.06 4.14 12.16
C SER A 64 -7.79 3.40 10.84
N GLY A 65 -7.51 4.16 9.77
CA GLY A 65 -6.98 3.62 8.53
C GLY A 65 -5.68 4.31 8.11
N ALA A 66 -4.92 3.70 7.21
CA ALA A 66 -3.70 4.27 6.64
C ALA A 66 -3.46 3.79 5.20
N LEU A 67 -2.78 4.61 4.41
CA LEU A 67 -2.19 4.24 3.14
C LEU A 67 -0.70 4.00 3.33
N VAL A 68 -0.26 2.80 2.98
CA VAL A 68 1.14 2.38 3.06
C VAL A 68 1.62 1.99 1.68
N PHE A 69 2.70 2.62 1.20
CA PHE A 69 3.35 2.25 -0.05
C PHE A 69 4.50 1.30 0.24
N CYS A 70 4.45 0.10 -0.31
CA CYS A 70 5.50 -0.90 -0.21
C CYS A 70 6.28 -0.97 -1.51
N ALA A 71 7.60 -1.12 -1.44
CA ALA A 71 8.45 -1.25 -2.61
C ALA A 71 9.60 -2.24 -2.36
N LYS A 72 9.97 -2.96 -3.41
CA LYS A 72 11.08 -3.92 -3.41
C LYS A 72 12.23 -3.45 -4.32
N PRO A 73 13.45 -4.00 -4.13
CA PRO A 73 14.60 -3.69 -4.98
C PRO A 73 14.41 -3.96 -6.48
N ASP A 74 13.56 -4.92 -6.83
CA ASP A 74 13.22 -5.25 -8.22
C ASP A 74 12.21 -4.28 -8.86
N LYS A 75 11.89 -3.18 -8.18
CA LYS A 75 10.92 -2.14 -8.58
C LYS A 75 9.47 -2.62 -8.63
N THR A 76 9.16 -3.79 -8.09
CA THR A 76 7.77 -4.14 -7.75
C THR A 76 7.31 -3.32 -6.55
N CYS A 77 6.04 -2.92 -6.55
CA CYS A 77 5.47 -2.14 -5.47
C CYS A 77 4.00 -2.49 -5.20
N ALA A 78 3.49 -2.06 -4.05
CA ALA A 78 2.09 -2.10 -3.75
C ALA A 78 1.63 -0.91 -2.92
N LEU A 79 0.40 -0.44 -3.14
CA LEU A 79 -0.27 0.50 -2.26
C LEU A 79 -1.28 -0.28 -1.41
N LEU A 80 -1.12 -0.21 -0.10
CA LEU A 80 -1.94 -0.92 0.87
C LEU A 80 -2.89 0.06 1.56
N LEU A 81 -4.19 -0.22 1.50
CA LEU A 81 -5.19 0.44 2.33
C LEU A 81 -5.45 -0.39 3.57
N LEU A 82 -4.87 0.04 4.69
CA LEU A 82 -5.04 -0.57 6.00
C LEU A 82 -6.24 0.06 6.70
N GLY A 83 -7.08 -0.73 7.36
CA GLY A 83 -8.15 -0.20 8.19
C GLY A 83 -9.17 -1.25 8.63
N LYS A 84 -9.99 -0.91 9.63
CA LYS A 84 -11.19 -1.69 9.99
C LYS A 84 -12.34 -1.26 9.09
N PHE A 85 -12.65 -2.07 8.08
CA PHE A 85 -13.87 -1.91 7.28
C PHE A 85 -15.09 -2.31 8.11
N ASP A 86 -15.53 -1.42 9.01
CA ASP A 86 -16.61 -1.71 9.94
C ASP A 86 -17.96 -1.72 9.21
N ARG A 87 -18.58 -2.90 9.07
CA ARG A 87 -19.84 -3.10 8.34
C ARG A 87 -21.05 -2.35 8.94
N ARG A 88 -20.90 -1.72 10.10
CA ARG A 88 -22.03 -1.25 10.93
C ARG A 88 -22.43 0.22 10.81
N ARG A 89 -21.70 1.07 10.06
CA ARG A 89 -22.14 2.48 9.88
C ARG A 89 -23.01 2.65 8.64
N GLU A 90 -24.30 2.69 8.91
CA GLU A 90 -25.38 3.49 8.30
C GLU A 90 -25.51 3.58 6.76
N ARG A 91 -26.77 3.47 6.36
CA ARG A 91 -27.37 3.60 5.02
C ARG A 91 -27.19 5.01 4.40
N ARG A 92 -25.99 5.57 4.32
CA ARG A 92 -25.73 6.82 3.60
C ARG A 92 -24.60 6.66 2.58
N LYS A 93 -24.95 6.87 1.31
CA LYS A 93 -24.06 7.08 0.14
C LYS A 93 -22.97 6.03 -0.05
N ARG A 94 -23.36 4.86 -0.58
CA ARG A 94 -22.44 3.73 -0.85
C ARG A 94 -21.56 3.91 -2.09
N PHE A 95 -21.78 4.93 -2.92
CA PHE A 95 -21.00 5.16 -4.14
C PHE A 95 -19.91 6.23 -3.96
N ASP A 96 -20.17 7.29 -3.19
CA ASP A 96 -19.21 8.37 -2.90
C ASP A 96 -17.95 7.87 -2.17
N VAL A 97 -18.02 6.78 -1.40
CA VAL A 97 -16.84 6.23 -0.69
C VAL A 97 -15.83 5.61 -1.66
N LEU A 98 -16.31 4.97 -2.74
CA LEU A 98 -15.44 4.41 -3.77
C LEU A 98 -14.88 5.51 -4.65
N GLU A 99 -15.69 6.50 -5.04
CA GLU A 99 -15.22 7.65 -5.83
C GLU A 99 -14.15 8.45 -5.08
N ASN A 100 -14.38 8.78 -3.81
CA ASN A 100 -13.37 9.44 -2.97
C ASN A 100 -12.14 8.56 -2.78
N LEU A 101 -12.29 7.24 -2.69
CA LEU A 101 -11.15 6.34 -2.55
C LEU A 101 -10.32 6.29 -3.84
N VAL A 102 -10.94 6.28 -5.02
CA VAL A 102 -10.25 6.33 -6.31
C VAL A 102 -9.49 7.64 -6.43
N GLU A 103 -10.13 8.78 -6.17
CA GLU A 103 -9.47 10.09 -6.21
C GLU A 103 -8.31 10.19 -5.20
N VAL A 104 -8.49 9.67 -3.98
CA VAL A 104 -7.42 9.62 -2.98
C VAL A 104 -6.27 8.73 -3.46
N ILE A 105 -6.57 7.58 -4.05
CA ILE A 105 -5.55 6.68 -4.62
C ILE A 105 -4.82 7.39 -5.76
N GLU A 106 -5.50 7.95 -6.75
CA GLU A 106 -4.88 8.64 -7.88
C GLU A 106 -3.96 9.79 -7.42
N ASN A 107 -4.45 10.66 -6.55
CA ASN A 107 -3.65 11.75 -5.99
C ASN A 107 -2.43 11.23 -5.19
N THR A 108 -2.59 10.10 -4.50
CA THR A 108 -1.51 9.44 -3.77
C THR A 108 -0.45 8.89 -4.72
N ILE A 109 -0.87 8.21 -5.80
CA ILE A 109 0.01 7.66 -6.83
C ILE A 109 0.82 8.77 -7.48
N ASP A 110 0.17 9.87 -7.88
CA ASP A 110 0.83 11.02 -8.47
C ASP A 110 1.79 11.71 -7.49
N GLY A 111 1.42 11.74 -6.21
CA GLY A 111 2.30 12.19 -5.12
C GLY A 111 3.57 11.35 -5.04
N ILE A 112 3.42 10.03 -4.92
CA ILE A 112 4.55 9.10 -4.82
C ILE A 112 5.44 9.18 -6.07
N GLY A 113 4.84 9.19 -7.26
CA GLY A 113 5.58 9.28 -8.52
C GLY A 113 6.45 10.53 -8.62
N ARG A 114 5.91 11.69 -8.22
CA ARG A 114 6.67 12.95 -8.15
C ARG A 114 7.85 12.87 -7.19
N GLN A 115 7.65 12.29 -6.00
CA GLN A 115 8.73 12.15 -5.00
C GLN A 115 9.79 11.13 -5.44
N ALA A 116 9.37 10.02 -6.03
CA ALA A 116 10.25 9.00 -6.57
C ALA A 116 11.05 9.49 -7.78
N GLY A 117 10.52 10.47 -8.54
CA GLY A 117 11.02 10.82 -9.86
C GLY A 117 10.74 9.70 -10.88
N ALA A 118 9.62 9.00 -10.72
CA ALA A 118 9.26 7.82 -11.50
C ALA A 118 7.75 7.79 -11.79
N THR A 119 7.35 7.02 -12.81
CA THR A 119 5.94 6.72 -13.03
C THR A 119 5.57 5.50 -12.21
N ILE A 120 4.50 5.59 -11.42
CA ILE A 120 3.98 4.44 -10.66
C ILE A 120 2.76 3.90 -11.41
N ARG A 121 2.75 2.59 -11.71
CA ARG A 121 1.62 1.93 -12.35
C ARG A 121 1.09 0.83 -11.46
N PHE A 122 -0.22 0.79 -11.34
CA PHE A 122 -0.94 -0.27 -10.63
C PHE A 122 -1.81 -1.04 -11.62
N ASP A 123 -1.74 -2.37 -11.56
CA ASP A 123 -2.35 -3.24 -12.57
C ASP A 123 -3.72 -3.77 -12.12
N PHE A 124 -3.90 -4.02 -10.83
CA PHE A 124 -5.14 -4.58 -10.28
C PHE A 124 -5.33 -4.26 -8.79
N ILE A 125 -6.60 -4.14 -8.38
CA ILE A 125 -7.01 -4.04 -6.98
C ILE A 125 -7.44 -5.42 -6.49
N GLN A 126 -6.79 -5.93 -5.44
CA GLN A 126 -7.13 -7.21 -4.83
C GLN A 126 -7.36 -7.06 -3.32
N PRO A 127 -8.50 -7.54 -2.79
CA PRO A 127 -8.65 -7.68 -1.35
C PRO A 127 -7.74 -8.81 -0.85
N ASP A 128 -6.92 -8.52 0.14
CA ASP A 128 -5.98 -9.48 0.72
C ASP A 128 -6.16 -9.62 2.24
N LEU A 129 -5.76 -10.78 2.76
CA LEU A 129 -5.76 -11.08 4.18
C LEU A 129 -4.39 -11.59 4.59
N ALA A 130 -3.65 -10.79 5.36
CA ALA A 130 -2.38 -11.23 5.91
C ALA A 130 -2.61 -12.22 7.06
N MET A 131 -1.94 -13.37 6.99
CA MET A 131 -1.91 -14.37 8.05
C MET A 131 -0.47 -14.70 8.41
N ARG A 132 -0.23 -14.98 9.70
CA ARG A 132 1.04 -15.55 10.15
C ARG A 132 1.13 -16.99 9.66
N VAL A 133 2.19 -17.33 8.94
CA VAL A 133 2.56 -18.72 8.69
C VAL A 133 3.29 -19.21 9.95
N GLY A 134 2.82 -20.34 10.49
CA GLY A 134 3.35 -20.98 11.69
C GLY A 134 4.79 -21.42 11.53
#